data_AF-A0A7X4KSR3-F1
#
_entry.id   AF-A0A7X4KSR3-F1
#
_cell.length_a   1.000
_cell.length_b   1.000
_cell.length_c   1.000
_cell.angle_alpha   90.00
_cell.angle_beta   90.00
_cell.angle_gamma   90.00
#
_symmetry.space_group_name_H-M   'P 1'
#
loop_
_entity.id
_entity.type
_entity.pdbx_description
1 polymer ?
#
loop_
_entity_poly.entity_id
_entity_poly.type
_entity_poly.pdbx_seq_one_letter_code
_entity_poly.pdbx_strand_id
1 'polypeptide(L)'
;MTFLENIKQKNQFPIIFIGSGITKRYFKNAPDWQTLLLNIWEEVDTQDSFYKENYKLRKEYVKDTFKINTELASILSNKYNYAFYDQRVKLNNLSLRDAYENNIDPFKQSEVRPKSETLLGLTSKSLGYMISIDHLVS
;
A
#
# COMPACT_ATOMS: atom_id res chain seq x y z
N MET A 1 -12.16 24.27 -22.16
CA MET A 1 -12.10 22.85 -21.75
C MET A 1 -11.56 22.77 -20.34
N THR A 2 -12.20 21.96 -19.51
CA THR A 2 -11.81 21.80 -18.11
C THR A 2 -10.68 20.78 -17.96
N PHE A 3 -9.89 20.92 -16.90
CA PHE A 3 -8.78 20.00 -16.58
C PHE A 3 -9.21 18.52 -16.58
N LEU A 4 -10.43 18.23 -16.09
CA LEU A 4 -10.98 16.88 -16.02
C LEU A 4 -11.29 16.28 -17.40
N GLU A 5 -11.73 17.10 -18.36
CA GLU A 5 -12.04 16.65 -19.73
C GLU A 5 -10.77 16.21 -20.46
N ASN A 6 -9.67 16.96 -20.30
CA ASN A 6 -8.38 16.62 -20.89
C ASN A 6 -7.79 15.31 -20.34
N ILE A 7 -7.99 15.03 -19.05
CA ILE A 7 -7.56 13.78 -18.40
C ILE A 7 -8.31 12.57 -18.95
N LYS A 8 -9.64 12.68 -19.03
CA LYS A 8 -10.52 11.62 -19.54
C LYS A 8 -10.20 11.29 -21.00
N GLN A 9 -9.90 12.31 -21.80
CA GLN A 9 -9.62 12.16 -23.23
C GLN A 9 -8.25 11.51 -23.51
N LYS A 10 -7.27 11.69 -22.61
CA LYS A 10 -5.92 11.13 -22.75
C LYS A 10 -5.74 9.76 -22.09
N ASN A 11 -6.76 9.23 -21.41
CA ASN A 11 -6.70 7.98 -20.64
C ASN A 11 -5.50 7.92 -19.64
N GLN A 12 -5.04 9.09 -19.20
CA GLN A 12 -3.96 9.24 -18.23
C GLN A 12 -4.59 9.43 -16.87
N PHE A 13 -4.67 8.38 -16.07
CA PHE A 13 -5.05 8.53 -14.67
C PHE A 13 -4.02 9.46 -14.00
N PRO A 14 -4.42 10.63 -13.46
CA PRO A 14 -3.49 11.48 -12.75
C PRO A 14 -2.95 10.69 -11.56
N ILE A 15 -1.63 10.60 -11.43
CA ILE A 15 -0.99 10.12 -10.20
C ILE A 15 -1.19 11.24 -9.18
N ILE A 16 -2.22 11.09 -8.34
CA ILE A 16 -2.48 12.02 -7.25
C ILE A 16 -1.69 11.49 -6.05
N PHE A 17 -0.62 12.18 -5.67
CA PHE A 17 0.08 11.95 -4.40
C PHE A 17 -0.82 12.46 -3.28
N ILE A 18 -1.74 11.61 -2.85
CA ILE A 18 -2.64 11.94 -1.77
C ILE A 18 -1.98 11.60 -0.44
N GLY A 19 -1.33 12.58 0.19
CA GLY A 19 -1.17 12.55 1.64
C GLY A 19 -2.56 12.43 2.29
N SER A 20 -2.65 11.74 3.44
CA SER A 20 -3.91 11.36 4.12
C SER A 20 -4.92 12.49 4.40
N GLY A 21 -4.56 13.76 4.21
CA GLY A 21 -5.43 14.93 4.34
C GLY A 21 -6.41 15.16 3.18
N ILE A 22 -6.07 14.76 1.94
CA ILE A 22 -6.97 14.98 0.79
C ILE A 22 -7.97 13.82 0.61
N THR A 23 -7.59 12.57 0.91
CA THR A 23 -8.51 11.41 0.78
C THR A 23 -9.73 11.55 1.71
N LYS A 24 -9.54 11.98 2.96
CA LYS A 24 -10.64 12.18 3.92
C LYS A 24 -11.65 13.25 3.50
N ARG A 25 -11.24 14.20 2.64
CA ARG A 25 -12.10 15.31 2.20
C ARG A 25 -13.02 14.94 1.04
N TYR A 26 -12.60 14.00 0.19
CA TYR A 26 -13.34 13.59 -1.01
C TYR A 26 -13.95 12.18 -0.90
N PHE A 27 -13.55 11.38 0.09
CA PHE A 27 -14.08 10.05 0.34
C PHE A 27 -14.50 9.92 1.81
N LYS A 28 -15.82 10.04 2.08
CA LYS A 28 -16.39 9.93 3.44
C LYS A 28 -16.00 8.63 4.18
N ASN A 29 -15.63 7.58 3.45
CA ASN A 29 -15.34 6.24 3.99
C ASN A 29 -13.92 5.75 3.68
N ALA A 30 -12.98 6.62 3.27
CA ALA A 30 -11.62 6.17 3.03
C ALA A 30 -10.89 5.90 4.35
N PRO A 31 -10.24 4.72 4.51
CA PRO A 31 -9.43 4.44 5.68
C PRO A 31 -8.29 5.46 5.78
N ASP A 32 -7.91 5.85 7.00
CA ASP A 32 -6.61 6.50 7.17
C ASP A 32 -5.48 5.50 6.99
N TRP A 33 -4.27 6.04 6.82
CA TRP A 33 -3.08 5.26 6.51
C TRP A 33 -2.82 4.17 7.57
N GLN A 34 -3.06 4.44 8.85
CA GLN A 34 -2.90 3.42 9.89
C GLN A 34 -3.91 2.29 9.74
N THR A 35 -5.17 2.62 9.49
CA THR A 35 -6.23 1.61 9.26
C THR A 35 -5.92 0.78 8.00
N LEU A 36 -5.42 1.41 6.94
CA LEU A 36 -5.03 0.70 5.71
C LEU A 36 -3.88 -0.28 5.96
N LEU A 37 -2.83 0.17 6.66
CA LEU A 37 -1.69 -0.69 7.00
C LEU A 37 -2.14 -1.85 7.89
N LEU A 38 -2.98 -1.60 8.89
CA LEU A 38 -3.51 -2.64 9.76
C LEU A 38 -4.31 -3.69 8.98
N ASN A 39 -5.22 -3.25 8.11
CA ASN A 39 -6.04 -4.17 7.31
C ASN A 39 -5.21 -5.12 6.44
N ILE A 40 -4.11 -4.63 5.86
CA ILE A 40 -3.21 -5.46 5.05
C ILE A 40 -2.31 -6.33 5.96
N TRP A 41 -1.91 -5.81 7.12
CA TRP A 41 -1.11 -6.54 8.09
C TRP A 41 -1.82 -7.78 8.63
N GLU A 42 -3.12 -7.69 8.85
CA GLU A 42 -3.96 -8.82 9.27
C GLU A 42 -4.03 -9.95 8.23
N GLU A 43 -3.66 -9.70 6.97
CA GLU A 43 -3.54 -10.75 5.96
C GLU A 43 -2.29 -11.63 6.15
N VAL A 44 -1.27 -11.13 6.88
CA VAL A 44 0.06 -11.77 6.97
C VAL A 44 0.52 -12.09 8.39
N ASP A 45 -0.05 -11.44 9.40
CA ASP A 45 0.29 -11.59 10.81
C ASP A 45 -0.86 -11.09 11.71
N THR A 46 -0.70 -11.20 13.01
CA THR A 46 -1.69 -10.78 14.02
C THR A 46 -1.75 -9.26 14.19
N GLN A 47 -2.93 -8.76 14.56
CA GLN A 47 -3.16 -7.37 14.93
C GLN A 47 -2.26 -6.91 16.10
N ASP A 48 -2.00 -7.78 17.08
CA ASP A 48 -1.11 -7.47 18.20
C ASP A 48 0.33 -7.20 17.74
N SER A 49 0.81 -7.93 16.72
CA SER A 49 2.14 -7.70 16.15
C SER A 49 2.24 -6.33 15.47
N PHE A 50 1.17 -5.86 14.82
CA PHE A 50 1.10 -4.52 14.24
C PHE A 50 1.26 -3.45 15.33
N TYR A 51 0.49 -3.55 16.41
CA TYR A 51 0.56 -2.58 17.51
C TYR A 51 1.92 -2.62 18.22
N LYS A 52 2.54 -3.80 18.33
CA LYS A 52 3.90 -3.95 18.87
C LYS A 52 4.93 -3.19 18.03
N GLU A 53 4.94 -3.36 16.70
CA GLU A 53 5.88 -2.65 15.82
C GLU A 53 5.59 -1.14 15.79
N ASN A 54 4.31 -0.74 15.75
CA ASN A 54 3.91 0.66 15.83
C ASN A 54 4.37 1.32 17.15
N TYR A 55 4.29 0.61 18.28
CA TYR A 55 4.79 1.11 19.57
C TYR A 55 6.31 1.35 19.54
N LYS A 56 7.10 0.41 18.98
CA LYS A 56 8.56 0.57 18.85
C LYS A 56 8.91 1.80 18.01
N LEU A 57 8.30 1.94 16.83
CA LEU A 57 8.55 3.07 15.94
C LEU A 57 8.12 4.40 16.56
N ARG A 58 7.04 4.42 17.34
CA ARG A 58 6.63 5.62 18.10
C ARG A 58 7.65 6.04 19.15
N LYS A 59 8.41 5.10 19.72
CA LYS A 59 9.52 5.40 20.64
C LYS A 59 10.73 5.97 19.92
N GLU A 60 11.01 5.49 18.71
CA GLU A 60 12.15 5.90 17.90
C GLU A 60 11.95 7.28 17.25
N TYR A 61 10.78 7.50 16.63
CA TYR A 61 10.54 8.65 15.74
C TYR A 61 9.73 9.79 16.37
N VAL A 62 9.72 9.94 17.70
CA VAL A 62 9.11 11.06 18.47
C VAL A 62 7.88 11.71 17.79
N LYS A 63 6.82 10.92 17.58
CA LYS A 63 5.53 11.34 16.97
C LYS A 63 5.56 11.83 15.52
N ASP A 64 6.66 11.67 14.77
CA ASP A 64 6.66 11.82 13.33
C ASP A 64 5.81 10.71 12.69
N THR A 65 4.53 11.03 12.50
CA THR A 65 3.53 10.09 12.01
C THR A 65 3.81 9.68 10.57
N PHE A 66 4.43 10.55 9.78
CA PHE A 66 4.80 10.23 8.41
C PHE A 66 5.90 9.17 8.41
N LYS A 67 7.01 9.43 9.13
CA LYS A 67 8.12 8.49 9.23
C LYS A 67 7.69 7.14 9.81
N ILE A 68 6.89 7.15 10.88
CA ILE A 68 6.34 5.91 11.49
C ILE A 68 5.54 5.10 10.47
N ASN A 69 4.67 5.74 9.69
CA ASN A 69 3.84 5.01 8.71
C ASN A 69 4.67 4.48 7.53
N THR A 70 5.69 5.21 7.08
CA THR A 70 6.62 4.74 6.03
C THR A 70 7.42 3.53 6.51
N GLU A 71 7.94 3.56 7.73
CA GLU A 71 8.66 2.40 8.31
C GLU A 71 7.72 1.20 8.50
N LEU A 72 6.50 1.40 8.99
CA LEU A 72 5.49 0.33 9.07
C LEU A 72 5.18 -0.27 7.70
N ALA A 73 5.08 0.55 6.65
CA ALA A 73 4.84 0.06 5.29
C ALA A 73 6.00 -0.80 4.77
N SER A 74 7.25 -0.40 5.06
CA SER A 74 8.44 -1.19 4.72
C SER A 74 8.47 -2.54 5.44
N ILE A 75 8.18 -2.55 6.75
CA ILE A 75 8.09 -3.80 7.53
C ILE A 75 6.98 -4.70 6.97
N LEU A 76 5.81 -4.14 6.67
CA LEU A 76 4.69 -4.86 6.11
C LEU A 76 5.02 -5.48 4.74
N SER A 77 5.64 -4.70 3.85
CA SER A 77 6.05 -5.18 2.53
C SER A 77 6.96 -6.41 2.65
N ASN A 78 7.96 -6.37 3.53
CA ASN A 78 8.82 -7.52 3.79
C ASN A 78 8.03 -8.71 4.34
N LYS A 79 7.18 -8.51 5.36
CA LYS A 79 6.34 -9.57 5.93
C LYS A 79 5.45 -10.24 4.89
N TYR A 80 4.85 -9.44 4.00
CA TYR A 80 3.99 -9.95 2.93
C TYR A 80 4.77 -10.74 1.90
N ASN A 81 5.93 -10.24 1.48
CA ASN A 81 6.80 -10.95 0.54
C ASN A 81 7.22 -12.31 1.13
N TYR A 82 7.64 -12.37 2.39
CA TYR A 82 7.92 -13.63 3.07
C TYR A 82 6.68 -14.53 3.15
N ALA A 83 5.52 -13.99 3.54
CA ALA A 83 4.28 -14.76 3.63
C ALA A 83 3.84 -15.34 2.27
N PHE A 84 4.12 -14.65 1.17
CA PHE A 84 3.89 -15.15 -0.19
C PHE A 84 4.84 -16.32 -0.51
N TYR A 85 6.14 -16.18 -0.27
CA TYR A 85 7.12 -17.25 -0.50
C TYR A 85 6.92 -18.47 0.42
N ASP A 86 6.45 -18.24 1.65
CA ASP A 86 6.00 -19.28 2.59
C ASP A 86 4.66 -19.92 2.20
N GLN A 87 4.02 -19.46 1.12
CA GLN A 87 2.70 -19.89 0.66
C GLN A 87 1.55 -19.67 1.66
N ARG A 88 1.75 -18.81 2.65
CA ARG A 88 0.71 -18.35 3.58
C ARG A 88 -0.25 -17.37 2.91
N VAL A 89 0.23 -16.61 1.93
CA VAL A 89 -0.56 -15.74 1.05
C VAL A 89 -0.44 -16.22 -0.39
N LYS A 90 -1.55 -16.18 -1.13
CA LYS A 90 -1.60 -16.58 -2.55
C LYS A 90 -2.12 -15.44 -3.42
N LEU A 91 -1.44 -15.22 -4.54
CA LEU A 91 -1.85 -14.27 -5.56
C LEU A 91 -2.24 -15.03 -6.83
N ASN A 92 -3.49 -14.90 -7.26
CA ASN A 92 -4.02 -15.67 -8.41
C ASN A 92 -3.29 -15.40 -9.72
N ASN A 93 -2.60 -14.25 -9.83
CA ASN A 93 -1.90 -13.78 -11.01
C ASN A 93 -0.37 -13.72 -10.83
N LEU A 94 0.16 -14.38 -9.78
CA LEU A 94 1.60 -14.45 -9.56
C LEU A 94 1.96 -15.80 -8.93
N SER A 95 2.71 -16.62 -9.68
CA SER A 95 3.27 -17.86 -9.15
C SER A 95 4.60 -17.60 -8.43
N LEU A 96 5.02 -18.51 -7.54
CA LEU A 96 6.34 -18.45 -6.90
C LEU A 96 7.47 -18.41 -7.93
N ARG A 97 7.34 -19.21 -8.99
CA ARG A 97 8.30 -19.28 -10.08
C ARG A 97 8.43 -17.93 -10.78
N ASP A 98 7.30 -17.35 -11.18
CA ASP A 98 7.31 -16.07 -11.89
C ASP A 98 7.83 -14.94 -11.01
N ALA A 99 7.48 -14.96 -9.72
CA ALA A 99 7.98 -13.98 -8.75
C ALA A 99 9.50 -14.03 -8.61
N TYR A 100 10.04 -15.25 -8.46
CA TYR A 100 11.47 -15.46 -8.31
C TYR A 100 12.25 -15.17 -9.61
N GLU A 101 11.83 -15.74 -10.74
CA GLU A 101 12.55 -15.62 -12.01
C GLU A 101 12.54 -14.19 -12.57
N ASN A 102 11.43 -13.45 -12.36
CA ASN A 102 11.27 -12.09 -12.90
C ASN A 102 11.51 -11.00 -11.85
N ASN A 103 11.98 -11.34 -10.65
CA ASN A 103 12.17 -10.40 -9.53
C ASN A 103 10.93 -9.53 -9.25
N ILE A 104 9.73 -10.12 -9.30
CA ILE A 104 8.47 -9.41 -9.04
C ILE A 104 8.26 -9.38 -7.54
N ASP A 105 8.04 -8.18 -6.99
CA ASP A 105 7.67 -7.97 -5.60
C ASP A 105 6.20 -8.37 -5.36
N PRO A 106 5.92 -9.41 -4.55
CA PRO A 106 4.55 -9.87 -4.31
C PRO A 106 3.65 -8.82 -3.66
N PHE A 107 4.17 -8.03 -2.72
CA PHE A 107 3.41 -6.97 -2.05
C PHE A 107 2.94 -5.92 -3.07
N LYS A 108 3.84 -5.41 -3.92
CA LYS A 108 3.47 -4.45 -4.98
C LYS A 108 2.48 -5.04 -5.97
N GLN A 109 2.63 -6.32 -6.32
CA GLN A 109 1.69 -7.00 -7.20
C GLN A 109 0.29 -7.12 -6.59
N SER A 110 0.19 -7.30 -5.27
CA SER A 110 -1.10 -7.37 -4.56
C SER A 110 -1.91 -6.06 -4.63
N GLU A 111 -1.21 -4.92 -4.68
CA GLU A 111 -1.84 -3.58 -4.74
C GLU A 111 -2.48 -3.29 -6.11
N VAL A 112 -2.01 -3.96 -7.17
CA VAL A 112 -2.53 -3.83 -8.54
C VAL A 112 -3.87 -4.56 -8.71
N ARG A 113 -4.31 -5.36 -7.72
CA ARG A 113 -5.57 -6.12 -7.77
C ARG A 113 -6.79 -5.18 -7.86
N PRO A 114 -7.66 -5.31 -8.89
CA PRO A 114 -9.03 -4.84 -8.75
C PRO A 114 -9.70 -5.73 -7.70
N LYS A 115 -9.90 -5.21 -6.48
CA LYS A 115 -10.84 -5.83 -5.54
C LYS A 115 -12.20 -5.77 -6.22
N SER A 116 -12.62 -6.89 -6.81
CA SER A 116 -13.91 -7.05 -7.46
C SER A 116 -14.99 -6.56 -6.51
N GLU A 117 -15.69 -5.49 -6.92
CA GLU A 117 -16.91 -4.97 -6.31
C GLU A 117 -16.80 -4.51 -4.84
N THR A 118 -16.02 -3.46 -4.59
CA THR A 118 -16.39 -2.47 -3.56
C THR A 118 -15.72 -1.14 -3.90
N LEU A 119 -16.35 -0.01 -3.55
CA LEU A 119 -16.00 1.39 -3.91
C LEU A 119 -14.60 1.90 -3.48
N LEU A 120 -13.60 1.02 -3.29
CA LEU A 120 -12.27 1.27 -2.72
C LEU A 120 -11.11 1.26 -3.74
N GLY A 121 -11.40 1.19 -5.04
CA GLY A 121 -10.39 1.11 -6.11
C GLY A 121 -9.40 2.29 -6.22
N LEU A 122 -9.59 3.35 -5.43
CA LEU A 122 -8.68 4.49 -5.36
C LEU A 122 -7.59 4.34 -4.30
N THR A 123 -7.71 3.38 -3.37
CA THR A 123 -6.79 3.22 -2.23
C THR A 123 -5.60 2.30 -2.52
N SER A 124 -5.78 1.23 -3.31
CA SER A 124 -4.68 0.30 -3.61
C SER A 124 -3.68 0.90 -4.61
N LYS A 125 -4.18 1.63 -5.62
CA LYS A 125 -3.33 2.33 -6.59
C LYS A 125 -2.46 3.39 -5.91
N SER A 126 -2.99 4.11 -4.91
CA SER A 126 -2.21 5.12 -4.18
C SER A 126 -1.09 4.52 -3.31
N LEU A 127 -1.23 3.26 -2.85
CA LEU A 127 -0.23 2.62 -1.99
C LEU A 127 1.00 2.16 -2.80
N GLY A 128 0.79 1.58 -3.99
CA GLY A 128 1.90 1.15 -4.85
C GLY A 128 2.72 2.27 -5.49
N TYR A 129 2.13 3.46 -5.65
CA TYR A 129 2.93 4.63 -6.01
C TYR A 129 3.75 5.18 -4.85
N MET A 130 3.35 4.95 -3.60
CA MET A 130 4.05 5.48 -2.43
C MET A 130 5.36 4.74 -2.15
N ILE A 131 5.42 3.43 -2.41
CA ILE A 131 6.64 2.61 -2.24
C ILE A 131 7.64 2.81 -3.40
N SER A 132 7.17 3.23 -4.58
CA SER A 132 8.04 3.40 -5.75
C SER A 132 8.89 4.68 -5.71
N ILE A 133 8.52 5.68 -4.91
CA ILE A 133 9.24 6.98 -4.86
C ILE A 133 10.56 6.87 -4.08
N ASP A 134 10.69 5.92 -3.16
CA ASP A 134 11.89 5.79 -2.31
C ASP A 134 13.15 5.35 -3.09
N HIS A 135 13.00 4.88 -4.34
CA HIS A 135 14.14 4.54 -5.21
C HIS A 135 14.51 5.63 -6.24
N LEU A 136 13.79 6.76 -6.26
CA LEU A 136 14.10 7.90 -7.15
C LEU A 136 14.76 9.07 -6.41
N VAL A 137 15.02 8.93 -5.11
CA VAL A 137 15.77 9.87 -4.29
C VAL A 137 16.90 9.12 -3.58
N SER A 138 17.83 8.57 -4.35
CA SER A 138 19.17 8.19 -3.90
C SER A 138 20.21 8.64 -4.93
#